data_AF-A0A932D1S2-F1
#
_entry.id   AF-A0A932D1S2-F1
#
_cell.length_a   1.000
_cell.length_b   1.000
_cell.length_c   1.000
_cell.angle_alpha   90.00
_cell.angle_beta   90.00
_cell.angle_gamma   90.00
#
_symmetry.space_group_name_H-M   'P 1'
#
loop_
_entity.id
_entity.type
_entity.pdbx_description
1 polymer ?
#
loop_
_entity_poly.entity_id
_entity_poly.type
_entity_poly.pdbx_seq_one_letter_code
_entity_poly.pdbx_strand_id
1 'polypeptide(L)'
;MLVAVLALPGPLAAQPAPSGDPVEQARSHMERGQILYVQGRYIESAEEFMRAFEFQPFSAFLYNAGVSYERFGDGARAAELFTRYLESDPNAADRADVQARIERLRAMAPPDPNRPPDNPPPDGPPGPANPPPPENVQPPENVEGMKSVLSVQTNPSGAEITVRDSRGNVVATGPSPFAHTLDRGSYTIETNHPEFRRSQTEPIEFTAGIVHIVRVELAQGAFLGLLRVISTVPGSKVLIDDRAEGPHGVTPLSEQLTIGHHRIWVERPGWRPVETEVDVTLSRPVTVRVPQERIDEGRLDIRANVRGAKVYVDAHEVGRVPMTHEALAGPHIVWVEADGYKDWEGTVTLEHGRVTRVDVEMQPAVSRTPGFIAAGLTIALVTGATIVGLHANGIDDDLARDRKEGRLTSNDPRVMEGLAWAIGADAGFLLGGVIGIFAVYYFLRDPYEDSGAESRRPVDYSLVPTLGPGTAGLSLGGAL
;
A
#
# COMPACT_ATOMS: atom_id res chain seq x y z
N MET A 1 -31.26 56.18 -50.62
CA MET A 1 -30.51 55.52 -49.53
C MET A 1 -29.45 54.64 -50.17
N LEU A 2 -28.17 55.02 -50.08
CA LEU A 2 -27.03 54.16 -50.39
C LEU A 2 -25.97 54.49 -49.33
N VAL A 3 -25.70 53.52 -48.47
CA VAL A 3 -24.87 53.65 -47.27
C VAL A 3 -23.41 53.41 -47.66
N ALA A 4 -22.55 54.41 -47.40
CA ALA A 4 -21.11 54.31 -47.55
C ALA A 4 -20.51 53.51 -46.39
N VAL A 5 -19.74 52.48 -46.72
CA VAL A 5 -19.00 51.64 -45.76
C VAL A 5 -17.68 52.34 -45.44
N LEU A 6 -17.53 52.80 -44.19
CA LEU A 6 -16.27 53.27 -43.61
C LEU A 6 -15.51 52.06 -43.05
N ALA A 7 -14.35 51.76 -43.64
CA ALA A 7 -13.40 50.78 -43.10
C ALA A 7 -12.54 51.43 -42.02
N LEU A 8 -12.62 50.93 -40.79
CA LEU A 8 -11.72 51.30 -39.70
C LEU A 8 -10.43 50.44 -39.78
N PRO A 9 -9.23 51.01 -39.57
CA PRO A 9 -8.00 50.24 -39.46
C PRO A 9 -8.01 49.40 -38.18
N GLY A 10 -7.71 48.11 -38.29
CA GLY A 10 -7.57 47.21 -37.14
C GLY A 10 -6.37 47.58 -36.26
N PRO A 11 -6.37 47.19 -34.98
CA PRO A 11 -5.27 47.48 -34.07
C PRO A 11 -4.00 46.78 -34.56
N LEU A 12 -2.89 47.51 -34.62
CA LEU A 12 -1.55 46.94 -34.75
C LEU A 12 -1.34 45.98 -33.57
N ALA A 13 -1.18 44.70 -33.86
CA ALA A 13 -0.72 43.74 -32.87
C ALA A 13 0.71 44.11 -32.49
N ALA A 14 0.92 44.59 -31.26
CA ALA A 14 2.24 44.67 -30.67
C ALA A 14 2.81 43.24 -30.59
N GLN A 15 3.94 43.00 -31.25
CA GLN A 15 4.67 41.76 -31.08
C GLN A 15 5.16 41.66 -29.62
N PRO A 16 5.04 40.49 -28.97
CA PRO A 16 5.57 40.32 -27.63
C PRO A 16 7.10 40.39 -27.67
N ALA A 17 7.70 41.18 -26.79
CA ALA A 17 9.15 41.17 -26.56
C ALA A 17 9.59 39.79 -26.08
N PRO A 18 10.81 39.31 -26.41
CA PRO A 18 11.28 38.00 -26.00
C PRO A 18 11.44 37.95 -24.48
N SER A 19 10.55 37.22 -23.81
CA SER A 19 10.58 36.99 -22.36
C SER A 19 11.59 35.89 -22.02
N GLY A 20 12.88 36.23 -21.89
CA GLY A 20 13.92 35.35 -21.36
C GLY A 20 14.24 35.65 -19.89
N ASP A 21 14.72 34.65 -19.14
CA ASP A 21 15.28 34.82 -17.79
C ASP A 21 16.38 35.91 -17.80
N PRO A 22 16.33 36.95 -16.94
CA PRO A 22 17.35 38.01 -16.89
C PRO A 22 18.78 37.49 -16.77
N VAL A 23 19.02 36.36 -16.08
CA VAL A 23 20.36 35.76 -15.95
C VAL A 23 20.82 35.13 -17.27
N GLU A 24 19.90 34.52 -18.03
CA GLU A 24 20.17 34.00 -19.39
C GLU A 24 20.50 35.14 -20.36
N GLN A 25 19.79 36.27 -20.26
CA GLN A 25 20.05 37.46 -21.08
C GLN A 25 21.43 38.05 -20.77
N ALA A 26 21.76 38.18 -19.48
CA ALA A 26 23.10 38.63 -19.05
C ALA A 26 24.21 37.70 -19.55
N ARG A 27 24.01 36.37 -19.51
CA ARG A 27 24.97 35.41 -20.08
C ARG A 27 25.14 35.57 -21.58
N SER A 28 24.06 35.73 -22.34
CA SER A 28 24.15 35.92 -23.79
C SER A 28 24.96 37.17 -24.17
N HIS A 29 24.77 38.27 -23.43
CA HIS A 29 25.59 39.47 -23.58
C HIS A 29 27.06 39.24 -23.17
N MET A 30 27.30 38.48 -22.09
CA MET A 30 28.65 38.10 -21.68
C MET A 30 29.40 37.35 -22.78
N GLU A 31 28.78 36.33 -23.38
CA GLU A 31 29.37 35.52 -24.44
C GLU A 31 29.70 36.36 -25.69
N ARG A 32 28.79 37.26 -26.10
CA ARG A 32 29.02 38.20 -27.20
C ARG A 32 30.19 39.14 -26.91
N GLY A 33 30.26 39.70 -25.69
CA GLY A 33 31.37 40.55 -25.26
C GLY A 33 32.71 39.83 -25.36
N GLN A 34 32.80 38.59 -24.89
CA GLN A 34 34.02 37.78 -25.01
C GLN A 34 34.43 37.52 -26.46
N ILE A 35 33.48 37.20 -27.34
CA ILE A 35 33.75 36.99 -28.77
C ILE A 35 34.33 38.27 -29.38
N LEU A 36 33.73 39.43 -29.10
CA LEU A 36 34.21 40.72 -29.58
C LEU A 36 35.60 41.07 -29.02
N TYR A 37 35.85 40.77 -27.75
CA TYR A 37 37.15 40.98 -27.12
C TYR A 37 38.25 40.19 -27.83
N VAL A 38 38.02 38.91 -28.10
CA VAL A 38 38.98 38.04 -28.81
C VAL A 38 39.20 38.48 -30.26
N GLN A 39 38.18 39.07 -30.88
CA GLN A 39 38.30 39.70 -32.20
C GLN A 39 39.05 41.05 -32.19
N GLY A 40 39.48 41.54 -31.01
CA GLY A 40 40.11 42.85 -30.85
C GLY A 40 39.14 44.03 -30.91
N ARG A 41 37.82 43.77 -30.97
CA ARG A 41 36.75 44.78 -30.99
C ARG A 41 36.40 45.20 -29.56
N TYR A 42 37.38 45.81 -28.89
CA TYR A 42 37.33 46.06 -27.45
C TYR A 42 36.23 47.04 -27.00
N ILE A 43 35.90 48.05 -27.80
CA ILE A 43 34.82 49.01 -27.48
C ILE A 43 33.47 48.29 -27.45
N GLU A 44 33.18 47.53 -28.50
CA GLU A 44 31.93 46.77 -28.63
C GLU A 44 31.83 45.66 -27.58
N SER A 45 32.97 45.05 -27.22
CA SER A 45 33.06 44.14 -26.08
C SER A 45 32.64 44.81 -24.77
N ALA A 46 33.16 46.01 -24.49
CA ALA A 46 32.81 46.74 -23.28
C ALA A 46 31.32 47.09 -23.25
N GLU A 47 30.73 47.47 -24.39
CA GLU A 47 29.29 47.74 -24.52
C GLU A 47 28.45 46.50 -24.22
N GLU A 48 28.82 45.33 -24.74
CA GLU A 48 28.12 44.08 -24.44
C GLU A 48 28.19 43.71 -22.96
N PHE A 49 29.34 43.89 -22.29
CA PHE A 49 29.42 43.70 -20.83
C PHE A 49 28.57 44.71 -20.06
N MET A 50 28.50 45.97 -20.50
CA MET A 50 27.62 46.96 -19.88
C MET A 50 26.14 46.61 -20.07
N ARG A 51 25.74 46.07 -21.23
CA ARG A 51 24.39 45.52 -21.42
C ARG A 51 24.12 44.33 -20.52
N ALA A 52 25.10 43.44 -20.33
CA ALA A 52 24.98 42.34 -19.37
C ALA A 52 24.72 42.86 -17.94
N PHE A 53 25.39 43.96 -17.56
CA PHE A 53 25.20 44.64 -16.28
C PHE A 53 23.78 45.23 -16.11
N GLU A 54 23.15 45.69 -17.19
CA GLU A 54 21.77 46.19 -17.17
C GLU A 54 20.76 45.07 -16.86
N PHE A 55 20.99 43.86 -17.38
CA PHE A 55 20.15 42.70 -17.07
C PHE A 55 20.39 42.13 -15.68
N GLN A 56 21.66 42.08 -15.26
CA GLN A 56 22.08 41.63 -13.93
C GLN A 56 23.28 42.45 -13.46
N PRO A 57 23.16 43.24 -12.38
CA PRO A 57 24.21 44.18 -11.97
C PRO A 57 25.38 43.52 -11.21
N PHE A 58 25.98 42.48 -11.80
CA PHE A 58 27.13 41.78 -11.23
C PHE A 58 28.42 42.58 -11.44
N SER A 59 29.24 42.69 -10.39
CA SER A 59 30.50 43.45 -10.40
C SER A 59 31.48 42.94 -11.47
N ALA A 60 31.47 41.64 -11.80
CA ALA A 60 32.26 41.04 -12.86
C ALA A 60 32.09 41.75 -14.22
N PHE A 61 30.87 42.18 -14.57
CA PHE A 61 30.61 42.85 -15.84
C PHE A 61 31.29 44.22 -15.93
N LEU A 62 31.31 44.98 -14.82
CA LEU A 62 32.06 46.25 -14.74
C LEU A 62 33.56 46.00 -14.89
N TYR A 63 34.08 44.97 -14.23
CA TYR A 63 35.48 44.59 -14.34
C TYR A 63 35.86 44.19 -15.78
N ASN A 64 35.04 43.36 -16.44
CA ASN A 64 35.29 42.89 -17.80
C ASN A 64 35.17 44.02 -18.85
N ALA A 65 34.25 44.96 -18.65
CA ALA A 65 34.19 46.19 -19.44
C ALA A 65 35.45 47.05 -19.24
N GLY A 66 35.94 47.18 -18.01
CA GLY A 66 37.19 47.88 -17.69
C GLY A 66 38.41 47.25 -18.36
N VAL A 67 38.51 45.92 -18.33
CA VAL A 67 39.56 45.16 -19.02
C VAL A 67 39.52 45.41 -20.53
N SER A 68 38.33 45.49 -21.12
CA SER A 68 38.17 45.79 -22.55
C SER A 68 38.68 47.19 -22.89
N TYR A 69 38.29 48.22 -22.13
CA TYR A 69 38.79 49.58 -22.34
C TYR A 69 40.29 49.73 -22.13
N GLU A 70 40.87 49.01 -21.16
CA GLU A 70 42.30 49.02 -20.95
C GLU A 70 43.05 48.41 -22.13
N ARG A 71 42.55 47.30 -22.70
CA ARG A 71 43.15 46.70 -23.91
C ARG A 71 43.03 47.60 -25.14
N PHE A 72 41.96 48.38 -25.23
CA PHE A 72 41.82 49.41 -26.27
C PHE A 72 42.82 50.56 -26.09
N GLY A 73 43.29 50.81 -24.87
CA GLY A 73 44.19 51.91 -24.51
C GLY A 73 43.48 53.12 -23.88
N ASP A 74 42.18 53.02 -23.57
CA ASP A 74 41.45 54.08 -22.86
C ASP A 74 41.54 53.88 -21.35
N GLY A 75 42.69 54.25 -20.79
CA GLY A 75 42.97 54.11 -19.35
C GLY A 75 42.02 54.89 -18.45
N ALA A 76 41.43 55.99 -18.95
CA ALA A 76 40.49 56.80 -18.18
C ALA A 76 39.17 56.06 -17.94
N ARG A 77 38.54 55.52 -19.00
CA ARG A 77 37.32 54.71 -18.87
C ARG A 77 37.57 53.40 -18.12
N ALA A 78 38.71 52.77 -18.34
CA ALA A 78 39.09 51.57 -17.61
C ALA A 78 39.19 51.83 -16.09
N ALA A 79 39.86 52.92 -15.68
CA ALA A 79 39.98 53.28 -14.27
C ALA A 79 38.64 53.60 -13.61
N GLU A 80 37.70 54.22 -14.35
CA GLU A 80 36.34 54.48 -13.87
C GLU A 80 35.58 53.18 -13.61
N LEU A 81 35.58 52.25 -14.58
CA LEU A 81 34.89 50.97 -14.44
C LEU A 81 35.48 50.09 -13.34
N PHE A 82 36.81 50.09 -13.17
CA PHE A 82 37.44 49.43 -12.03
C PHE A 82 37.10 50.09 -10.69
N THR A 83 36.93 51.42 -10.66
CA THR A 83 36.46 52.11 -9.46
C THR A 83 35.04 51.67 -9.11
N ARG A 84 34.14 51.67 -10.09
CA ARG A 84 32.75 51.20 -9.92
C ARG A 84 32.69 49.73 -9.52
N TYR A 85 33.60 48.89 -10.01
CA TYR A 85 33.76 47.50 -9.56
C TYR A 85 34.05 47.44 -8.05
N LEU A 86 35.05 48.18 -7.56
CA LEU A 86 35.41 48.21 -6.12
C LEU A 86 34.38 48.89 -5.23
N GLU A 87 33.53 49.74 -5.78
CA GLU A 87 32.36 50.32 -5.10
C GLU A 87 31.21 49.31 -5.02
N SER A 88 30.97 48.56 -6.09
CA SER A 88 29.94 47.51 -6.14
C SER A 88 30.29 46.28 -5.32
N ASP A 89 31.59 45.99 -5.16
CA ASP A 89 32.11 44.88 -4.36
C ASP A 89 33.24 45.37 -3.42
N PRO A 90 32.89 45.96 -2.27
CA PRO A 90 33.87 46.49 -1.33
C PRO A 90 34.82 45.43 -0.76
N ASN A 91 34.40 44.17 -0.75
CA ASN A 91 35.14 43.04 -0.17
C ASN A 91 35.80 42.15 -1.24
N ALA A 92 35.88 42.62 -2.49
CA ALA A 92 36.55 41.92 -3.57
C ALA A 92 37.94 41.41 -3.14
N ALA A 93 38.20 40.12 -3.35
CA ALA A 93 39.45 39.48 -2.93
C ALA A 93 40.70 40.13 -3.56
N ASP A 94 40.54 40.67 -4.78
CA ASP A 94 41.58 41.35 -5.55
C ASP A 94 41.60 42.88 -5.37
N ARG A 95 40.90 43.41 -4.36
CA ARG A 95 40.77 44.86 -4.14
C ARG A 95 42.09 45.62 -4.18
N ALA A 96 43.14 45.09 -3.53
CA ALA A 96 44.45 45.73 -3.48
C ALA A 96 45.10 45.83 -4.88
N ASP A 97 45.00 44.76 -5.67
CA ASP A 97 45.57 44.69 -7.02
C ASP A 97 44.83 45.63 -7.98
N VAL A 98 43.49 45.64 -7.90
CA VAL A 98 42.66 46.54 -8.71
C VAL A 98 42.86 48.00 -8.32
N GLN A 99 43.03 48.30 -7.04
CA GLN A 99 43.36 49.65 -6.58
C GLN A 99 44.70 50.13 -7.18
N ALA A 100 45.74 49.31 -7.13
CA ALA A 100 47.02 49.61 -7.76
C ALA A 100 46.90 49.75 -9.29
N ARG A 101 46.01 48.98 -9.93
CA ARG A 101 45.72 49.09 -11.37
C ARG A 101 45.04 50.42 -11.70
N ILE A 102 44.06 50.86 -10.89
CA ILE A 102 43.39 52.15 -11.05
C ILE A 102 44.39 53.31 -10.95
N GLU A 103 45.27 53.29 -9.94
CA GLU A 103 46.29 54.33 -9.73
C GLU A 103 47.25 54.42 -10.92
N ARG A 104 47.69 53.27 -11.44
CA ARG A 104 48.55 53.19 -12.63
C ARG A 104 47.85 53.78 -13.86
N LEU A 105 46.61 53.40 -14.12
CA LEU A 105 45.84 53.86 -15.28
C LEU A 105 45.58 55.37 -15.23
N ARG A 106 45.23 55.91 -14.06
CA ARG A 106 45.05 57.36 -13.85
C ARG A 106 46.34 58.15 -14.00
N ALA A 107 47.48 57.58 -13.63
CA ALA A 107 48.79 58.23 -13.82
C ALA A 107 49.20 58.30 -15.30
N MET A 108 48.84 57.29 -16.10
CA MET A 108 49.13 57.24 -17.54
C MET A 108 48.14 58.05 -18.39
N ALA A 109 46.91 58.19 -17.93
CA ALA A 109 45.84 58.94 -18.58
C ALA A 109 45.03 59.73 -17.52
N PRO A 110 45.51 60.93 -17.11
CA PRO A 110 44.81 61.73 -16.12
C PRO A 110 43.40 62.09 -16.60
N PRO A 111 42.38 62.06 -15.73
CA PRO A 111 41.01 62.35 -16.11
C PRO A 111 40.91 63.77 -16.68
N ASP A 112 40.31 63.90 -17.87
CA ASP A 112 40.02 65.21 -18.48
C ASP A 112 38.90 65.90 -17.68
N PRO A 113 39.15 67.05 -17.02
CA PRO A 113 38.16 67.74 -16.20
C PRO A 113 36.97 68.30 -17.01
N ASN A 114 37.09 68.39 -18.34
CA ASN A 114 36.05 68.89 -19.24
C ASN A 114 35.33 67.77 -20.00
N ARG A 115 35.65 66.50 -19.73
CA ARG A 115 34.93 65.38 -20.32
C ARG A 115 33.50 65.38 -19.77
N PRO A 116 32.46 65.42 -20.63
CA PRO A 116 31.09 65.25 -20.16
C PRO A 116 30.98 63.93 -19.39
N PRO A 117 30.11 63.82 -18.36
CA PRO A 117 29.75 62.51 -17.85
C PRO A 117 29.27 61.68 -19.06
N ASP A 118 29.94 60.56 -19.31
CA ASP A 118 29.50 59.64 -20.35
C ASP A 118 28.12 59.14 -19.89
N ASN A 119 27.06 59.69 -20.50
CA ASN A 119 25.75 59.07 -20.44
C ASN A 119 25.92 57.61 -20.88
N PRO A 120 25.11 56.66 -20.38
CA PRO A 120 24.97 55.38 -21.07
C PRO A 120 24.77 55.68 -22.56
N PRO A 121 25.49 55.00 -23.47
CA PRO A 121 25.53 55.40 -24.87
C PRO A 121 24.10 55.54 -25.42
N PRO A 122 23.85 56.53 -26.30
CA PRO A 122 22.51 56.78 -26.80
C PRO A 122 21.97 55.52 -27.47
N ASP A 123 20.64 55.34 -27.39
CA ASP A 123 19.90 54.33 -28.16
C ASP A 123 20.37 54.37 -29.62
N GLY A 124 21.28 53.47 -29.98
CA GLY A 124 21.59 53.20 -31.37
C GLY A 124 20.30 52.70 -32.03
N PRO A 125 20.09 52.99 -33.33
CA PRO A 125 18.94 52.45 -34.03
C PRO A 125 18.88 50.93 -33.80
N PRO A 126 17.68 50.32 -33.69
CA PRO A 126 17.57 48.90 -33.47
C PRO A 126 18.39 48.19 -34.55
N GLY A 127 19.48 47.56 -34.12
CA GLY A 127 20.23 46.66 -34.97
C GLY A 127 19.25 45.61 -35.50
N PRO A 128 19.45 45.11 -36.74
CA PRO A 128 18.58 44.09 -37.28
C PRO A 128 18.45 42.94 -36.27
N ALA A 129 17.23 42.40 -36.18
CA ALA A 129 16.85 41.31 -35.28
C ALA A 129 18.01 40.35 -35.03
N ASN A 130 18.34 40.16 -33.74
CA ASN A 130 19.41 39.29 -33.27
C ASN A 130 19.46 38.01 -34.11
N PRO A 131 20.56 37.70 -34.82
CA PRO A 131 20.77 36.32 -35.24
C PRO A 131 20.77 35.46 -33.96
N PRO A 132 20.17 34.26 -33.99
CA PRO A 132 20.21 33.36 -32.85
C PRO A 132 21.68 33.17 -32.40
N PRO A 133 21.93 32.99 -31.08
CA PRO A 133 23.26 32.66 -30.59
C PRO A 133 23.79 31.49 -31.44
N PRO A 134 25.03 31.53 -31.92
CA PRO A 134 25.57 30.41 -32.67
C PRO A 134 25.53 29.18 -31.76
N GLU A 135 24.78 28.16 -32.17
CA GLU A 135 24.29 27.05 -31.34
C GLU A 135 25.40 26.11 -30.82
N ASN A 136 26.69 26.43 -31.02
CA ASN A 136 27.78 25.61 -30.51
C ASN A 136 29.17 26.28 -30.54
N VAL A 137 29.29 27.54 -30.12
CA VAL A 137 30.62 28.17 -29.96
C VAL A 137 31.05 28.02 -28.51
N GLN A 138 31.96 27.09 -28.24
CA GLN A 138 32.64 27.01 -26.96
C GLN A 138 33.23 28.40 -26.64
N PRO A 139 33.05 28.95 -25.43
CA PRO A 139 33.64 30.23 -25.06
C PRO A 139 35.14 30.16 -25.32
N PRO A 140 35.74 31.23 -25.90
CA PRO A 140 37.14 31.20 -26.28
C PRO A 140 38.01 30.84 -25.06
N GLU A 141 38.83 29.78 -25.18
CA GLU A 141 39.59 29.20 -24.06
C GLU A 141 40.60 30.16 -23.42
N ASN A 142 40.87 31.32 -24.02
CA ASN A 142 42.01 32.17 -23.64
C ASN A 142 41.68 33.65 -23.42
N VAL A 143 40.60 33.94 -22.68
CA VAL A 143 40.30 35.32 -22.23
C VAL A 143 40.98 35.61 -20.90
N GLU A 144 42.31 35.69 -20.92
CA GLU A 144 43.12 35.99 -19.73
C GLU A 144 42.72 37.34 -19.11
N GLY A 145 42.35 37.31 -17.83
CA GLY A 145 42.11 38.51 -17.03
C GLY A 145 40.66 39.00 -16.97
N MET A 146 39.66 38.19 -17.39
CA MET A 146 38.24 38.45 -17.10
C MET A 146 37.75 37.68 -15.86
N LYS A 147 36.72 38.21 -15.20
CA LYS A 147 36.03 37.60 -14.07
C LYS A 147 34.77 36.87 -14.51
N SER A 148 34.40 35.85 -13.73
CA SER A 148 33.23 35.02 -13.96
C SER A 148 32.13 35.31 -12.97
N VAL A 149 30.91 34.90 -13.31
CA VAL A 149 29.73 35.06 -12.47
C VAL A 149 29.21 33.69 -12.10
N LEU A 150 28.95 33.46 -10.82
CA LEU A 150 28.15 32.35 -10.36
C LEU A 150 26.73 32.85 -10.03
N SER A 151 25.72 32.15 -10.52
CA SER A 151 24.32 32.29 -10.10
C SER A 151 23.81 30.93 -9.62
N VAL A 152 23.40 30.83 -8.36
CA VAL A 152 22.85 29.63 -7.73
C VAL A 152 21.38 29.83 -7.42
N GLN A 153 20.54 28.97 -7.98
CA GLN A 153 19.11 28.91 -7.68
C GLN A 153 18.78 27.54 -7.09
N THR A 154 17.92 27.52 -6.08
CA THR A 154 17.47 26.30 -5.41
C THR A 154 15.98 26.11 -5.59
N ASN A 155 15.56 24.85 -5.70
CA ASN A 155 14.17 24.46 -5.70
C ASN A 155 13.94 23.41 -4.59
N PRO A 156 13.15 23.72 -3.55
CA PRO A 156 12.50 25.00 -3.29
C PRO A 156 13.51 26.11 -2.93
N SER A 157 13.09 27.36 -3.14
CA SER A 157 13.89 28.56 -2.84
C SER A 157 14.09 28.76 -1.34
N GLY A 158 15.13 29.50 -0.96
CA GLY A 158 15.37 29.90 0.44
C GLY A 158 16.44 29.09 1.17
N ALA A 159 17.17 28.22 0.46
CA ALA A 159 18.36 27.59 1.01
C ALA A 159 19.50 28.61 1.18
N GLU A 160 20.30 28.45 2.23
CA GLU A 160 21.56 29.16 2.41
C GLU A 160 22.64 28.50 1.54
N ILE A 161 23.30 29.31 0.72
CA ILE A 161 24.37 28.91 -0.19
C ILE A 161 25.70 29.28 0.42
N THR A 162 26.64 28.35 0.43
CA THR A 162 28.03 28.58 0.82
C THR A 162 28.96 28.13 -0.30
N VAL A 163 29.78 29.04 -0.80
CA VAL A 163 30.78 28.78 -1.84
C VAL A 163 32.15 28.64 -1.20
N ARG A 164 32.84 27.54 -1.48
CA ARG A 164 34.19 27.27 -0.97
C ARG A 164 35.20 27.13 -2.11
N ASP A 165 36.42 27.64 -1.88
CA ASP A 165 37.55 27.43 -2.77
C ASP A 165 38.12 25.99 -2.66
N SER A 166 39.09 25.66 -3.50
CA SER A 166 39.80 24.36 -3.49
C SER A 166 40.59 24.07 -2.21
N ARG A 167 40.80 25.06 -1.34
CA ARG A 167 41.44 24.94 -0.03
C ARG A 167 40.42 24.83 1.11
N GLY A 168 39.12 24.88 0.79
CA GLY A 168 38.01 24.80 1.74
C GLY A 168 37.62 26.12 2.40
N ASN A 169 38.26 27.24 2.04
CA ASN A 169 37.93 28.55 2.59
C ASN A 169 36.58 29.02 2.04
N VAL A 170 35.76 29.63 2.90
CA VAL A 170 34.50 30.24 2.49
C VAL A 170 34.82 31.52 1.72
N VAL A 171 34.41 31.56 0.46
CA VAL A 171 34.60 32.71 -0.43
C VAL A 171 33.40 33.64 -0.33
N ALA A 172 32.20 33.05 -0.30
CA ALA A 172 30.96 33.80 -0.18
C ALA A 172 29.83 32.93 0.40
N THR A 173 28.89 33.57 1.10
CA THR A 173 27.71 32.93 1.67
C THR A 173 26.51 33.87 1.54
N GLY A 174 25.32 33.31 1.28
CA GLY A 174 24.07 34.06 1.24
C GLY A 174 22.86 33.20 0.89
N PRO A 175 21.63 33.73 1.01
CA PRO A 175 20.42 32.99 0.67
C PRO A 175 20.26 32.83 -0.85
N SER A 176 19.60 31.77 -1.28
CA SER A 176 19.18 31.55 -2.67
C SER A 176 17.91 32.35 -3.00
N PRO A 177 17.80 32.99 -4.19
CA PRO A 177 18.79 33.05 -5.27
C PRO A 177 20.06 33.79 -4.87
N PHE A 178 21.21 33.16 -5.10
CA PHE A 178 22.52 33.65 -4.68
C PHE A 178 23.37 33.94 -5.92
N ALA A 179 24.09 35.05 -5.94
CA ALA A 179 25.00 35.36 -7.02
C ALA A 179 26.29 35.99 -6.51
N HIS A 180 27.42 35.66 -7.14
CA HIS A 180 28.73 36.14 -6.73
C HIS A 180 29.71 36.17 -7.90
N THR A 181 30.60 37.16 -7.89
CA THR A 181 31.73 37.25 -8.84
C THR A 181 32.84 36.32 -8.37
N LEU A 182 33.34 35.46 -9.26
CA LEU A 182 34.41 34.51 -8.96
C LEU A 182 35.58 34.67 -9.92
N ASP A 183 36.78 34.49 -9.38
CA ASP A 183 38.00 34.37 -10.15
C ASP A 183 38.13 32.97 -10.76
N ARG A 184 39.14 32.77 -11.60
CA ARG A 184 39.45 31.45 -12.14
C ARG A 184 39.86 30.51 -11.01
N GLY A 185 39.22 29.35 -10.91
CA GLY A 185 39.55 28.33 -9.91
C GLY A 185 38.48 27.25 -9.77
N SER A 186 38.76 26.29 -8.89
CA SER A 186 37.83 25.20 -8.55
C SER A 186 37.03 25.56 -7.30
N TYR A 187 35.71 25.52 -7.39
CA TYR A 187 34.82 25.88 -6.28
C TYR A 187 33.77 24.81 -6.02
N THR A 188 33.41 24.62 -4.75
CA THR A 188 32.30 23.75 -4.34
C THR A 188 31.16 24.60 -3.79
N ILE A 189 29.93 24.21 -4.10
CA ILE A 189 28.72 24.91 -3.68
C ILE A 189 27.97 23.99 -2.71
N GLU A 190 27.88 24.40 -1.46
CA GLU A 190 27.10 23.74 -0.43
C GLU A 190 25.76 24.45 -0.29
N THR A 191 24.68 23.68 -0.20
CA THR A 191 23.34 24.21 0.07
C THR A 191 22.81 23.66 1.39
N ASN A 192 22.25 24.54 2.20
CA ASN A 192 21.67 24.21 3.48
C ASN A 192 20.25 24.77 3.57
N HIS A 193 19.26 23.90 3.73
CA HIS A 193 17.86 24.28 3.81
C HIS A 193 17.23 23.69 5.08
N PRO A 194 16.36 24.42 5.82
CA PRO A 194 15.78 23.93 7.07
C PRO A 194 15.04 22.59 6.95
N GLU A 195 14.31 22.40 5.85
CA GLU A 195 13.42 21.24 5.61
C GLU A 195 13.93 20.23 4.56
N PHE A 196 15.14 20.37 4.04
CA PHE A 196 15.65 19.51 2.96
C PHE A 196 17.07 19.02 3.26
N ARG A 197 17.50 17.93 2.60
CA ARG A 197 18.86 17.41 2.81
C ARG A 197 19.89 18.43 2.35
N ARG A 198 20.92 18.63 3.17
CA ARG A 198 22.13 19.35 2.76
C ARG A 198 22.70 18.68 1.50
N SER A 199 23.01 19.47 0.49
CA SER A 199 23.68 18.99 -0.71
C SER A 199 24.98 19.76 -0.94
N GLN A 200 25.92 19.13 -1.64
CA GLN A 200 27.17 19.73 -2.06
C GLN A 200 27.43 19.30 -3.50
N THR A 201 27.84 20.25 -4.35
CA THR A 201 28.27 19.92 -5.71
C THR A 201 29.66 19.30 -5.71
N GLU A 202 29.98 18.52 -6.74
CA GLU A 202 31.38 18.27 -7.07
C GLU A 202 32.12 19.59 -7.34
N PRO A 203 33.46 19.63 -7.23
CA PRO A 203 34.23 20.82 -7.58
C PRO A 203 33.96 21.25 -9.02
N ILE A 204 33.47 22.47 -9.20
CA ILE A 204 33.20 23.07 -10.50
C ILE A 204 34.40 23.94 -10.86
N GLU A 205 34.97 23.71 -12.03
CA GLU A 205 36.04 24.54 -12.59
C GLU A 205 35.46 25.81 -13.22
N PHE A 206 35.77 26.97 -12.63
CA PHE A 206 35.43 28.26 -13.18
C PHE A 206 36.57 28.76 -14.05
N THR A 207 36.31 28.86 -15.35
CA THR A 207 37.18 29.57 -16.30
C THR A 207 36.79 31.04 -16.39
N ALA A 208 37.68 31.89 -16.91
CA ALA A 208 37.49 33.33 -16.96
C ALA A 208 36.38 33.76 -17.94
N GLY A 209 35.50 34.62 -17.47
CA GLY A 209 34.47 35.29 -18.27
C GLY A 209 33.19 34.49 -18.55
N ILE A 210 32.92 33.41 -17.82
CA ILE A 210 31.69 32.61 -18.01
C ILE A 210 30.66 32.91 -16.91
N VAL A 211 29.39 32.98 -17.29
CA VAL A 211 28.26 33.00 -16.35
C VAL A 211 27.81 31.57 -16.07
N HIS A 212 28.17 31.03 -14.91
CA HIS A 212 27.75 29.70 -14.46
C HIS A 212 26.40 29.79 -13.76
N ILE A 213 25.37 29.15 -14.33
CA ILE A 213 24.07 29.00 -13.68
C ILE A 213 23.98 27.60 -13.08
N VAL A 214 23.91 27.52 -11.76
CA VAL A 214 23.77 26.27 -11.01
C VAL A 214 22.36 26.20 -10.44
N ARG A 215 21.54 25.29 -10.96
CA ARG A 215 20.22 24.99 -10.40
C ARG A 215 20.32 23.73 -9.55
N VAL A 216 20.00 23.85 -8.27
CA VAL A 216 20.06 22.76 -7.30
C VAL A 216 18.64 22.34 -6.93
N GLU A 217 18.27 21.12 -7.31
CA GLU A 217 17.04 20.47 -6.85
C GLU A 217 17.30 19.81 -5.50
N LEU A 218 16.59 20.25 -4.46
CA LEU A 218 16.76 19.72 -3.12
C LEU A 218 15.86 18.51 -2.91
N ALA A 219 16.44 17.41 -2.43
CA ALA A 219 15.68 16.22 -2.06
C ALA A 219 15.15 16.34 -0.62
N GLN A 220 13.86 16.09 -0.43
CA GLN A 220 13.25 16.05 0.90
C GLN A 220 13.95 14.97 1.75
N GLY A 221 14.38 15.35 2.95
CA GLY A 221 14.87 14.39 3.93
C GLY A 221 13.70 13.52 4.39
N ALA A 222 13.90 12.20 4.51
CA ALA A 222 12.95 11.36 5.22
C ALA A 222 13.11 11.65 6.72
N PHE A 223 12.45 12.70 7.19
CA PHE A 223 12.44 13.01 8.59
C PHE A 223 11.55 11.99 9.32
N LEU A 224 12.01 11.48 10.46
CA LEU A 224 11.29 10.50 11.26
C LEU A 224 10.61 11.18 12.46
N GLY A 225 9.35 10.84 12.71
CA GLY A 225 8.62 11.16 13.94
C GLY A 225 8.29 9.90 14.73
N LEU A 226 8.07 10.05 16.04
CA LEU A 226 7.72 8.92 16.91
C LEU A 226 6.20 8.76 16.99
N LEU A 227 5.70 7.62 16.54
CA LEU A 227 4.32 7.19 16.73
C LEU A 227 4.22 6.28 17.95
N ARG A 228 3.23 6.52 18.81
CA ARG A 228 2.87 5.62 19.91
C ARG A 228 1.43 5.16 19.78
N VAL A 229 1.22 3.87 19.57
CA VAL A 229 -0.11 3.27 19.43
C VAL A 229 -0.48 2.53 20.71
N ILE A 230 -1.60 2.90 21.31
CA ILE A 230 -2.15 2.26 22.50
C ILE A 230 -3.60 1.83 22.24
N SER A 231 -3.93 0.59 22.58
CA SER A 231 -5.28 0.04 22.47
C SER A 231 -5.88 -0.23 23.85
N THR A 232 -7.21 -0.19 23.95
CA THR A 232 -7.94 -0.68 25.13
C THR A 232 -7.72 -2.19 25.35
N VAL A 233 -7.33 -2.92 24.30
CA VAL A 233 -7.03 -4.34 24.33
C VAL A 233 -5.52 -4.55 24.16
N PRO A 234 -4.78 -4.90 25.23
CA PRO A 234 -3.33 -5.09 25.15
C PRO A 234 -2.96 -6.30 24.28
N GLY A 235 -1.79 -6.25 23.64
CA GLY A 235 -1.33 -7.31 22.74
C GLY A 235 -2.05 -7.39 21.38
N SER A 236 -2.74 -6.32 20.98
CA SER A 236 -3.35 -6.21 19.66
C SER A 236 -2.29 -5.89 18.61
N LYS A 237 -2.34 -6.59 17.47
CA LYS A 237 -1.40 -6.41 16.36
C LYS A 237 -1.59 -5.02 15.75
N VAL A 238 -0.50 -4.35 15.44
CA VAL A 238 -0.51 -3.04 14.78
C VAL A 238 0.14 -3.19 13.40
N LEU A 239 -0.56 -2.75 12.37
CA LEU A 239 -0.08 -2.67 10.99
C LEU A 239 -0.07 -1.21 10.57
N ILE A 240 0.94 -0.80 9.82
CA ILE A 240 1.19 0.59 9.45
C ILE A 240 1.42 0.63 7.93
N ASP A 241 0.68 1.52 7.27
CA ASP A 241 0.65 1.81 5.83
C ASP A 241 0.29 0.65 4.90
N ASP A 242 0.97 -0.49 5.00
CA ASP A 242 0.67 -1.70 4.24
C ASP A 242 0.26 -2.86 5.17
N ARG A 243 -0.98 -3.32 5.00
CA ARG A 243 -1.55 -4.45 5.74
C ARG A 243 -0.94 -5.81 5.30
N ALA A 244 -0.35 -5.89 4.11
CA ALA A 244 0.24 -7.10 3.54
C ALA A 244 1.66 -7.40 4.04
N GLU A 245 2.41 -6.38 4.47
CA GLU A 245 3.76 -6.55 5.04
C GLU A 245 3.76 -7.22 6.42
N GLY A 246 2.56 -7.36 7.01
CA GLY A 246 2.36 -7.97 8.31
C GLY A 246 2.47 -6.97 9.47
N PRO A 247 2.34 -7.46 10.71
CA PRO A 247 2.31 -6.59 11.88
C PRO A 247 3.71 -6.04 12.19
N HIS A 248 3.78 -4.72 12.37
CA HIS A 248 4.97 -4.02 12.87
C HIS A 248 5.23 -4.33 14.35
N GLY A 249 4.17 -4.67 15.10
CA GLY A 249 4.28 -5.14 16.47
C GLY A 249 2.93 -5.32 17.14
N VAL A 250 2.92 -5.21 18.48
CA VAL A 250 1.70 -5.29 19.29
C VAL A 250 1.57 -4.10 20.24
N THR A 251 0.34 -3.73 20.58
CA THR A 251 0.08 -2.61 21.50
C THR A 251 0.47 -2.96 22.95
N PRO A 252 1.09 -2.02 23.71
CA PRO A 252 1.48 -0.68 23.28
C PRO A 252 2.72 -0.72 22.38
N LEU A 253 2.64 -0.06 21.21
CA LEU A 253 3.71 0.01 20.22
C LEU A 253 4.29 1.43 20.19
N SER A 254 5.61 1.54 20.08
CA SER A 254 6.32 2.80 19.79
C SER A 254 7.21 2.58 18.58
N GLU A 255 6.91 3.26 17.47
CA GLU A 255 7.55 3.08 16.16
C GLU A 255 8.06 4.43 15.64
N GLN A 256 9.19 4.45 14.93
CA GLN A 256 9.63 5.64 14.20
C GLN A 256 9.15 5.54 12.75
N LEU A 257 8.36 6.50 12.32
CA LEU A 257 7.81 6.58 10.95
C LEU A 257 8.24 7.88 10.30
N THR A 258 8.14 7.95 8.97
CA THR A 258 8.30 9.22 8.26
C THR A 258 7.31 10.27 8.77
N ILE A 259 7.62 11.56 8.60
CA ILE A 259 6.63 12.61 8.85
C ILE A 259 5.56 12.59 7.75
N GLY A 260 4.33 12.92 8.11
CA GLY A 260 3.19 12.97 7.19
C GLY A 260 2.06 12.01 7.55
N HIS A 261 1.16 11.78 6.60
CA HIS A 261 -0.02 10.93 6.76
C HIS A 261 0.37 9.45 6.75
N HIS A 262 0.01 8.76 7.81
CA HIS A 262 0.15 7.32 7.96
C HIS A 262 -1.19 6.68 8.28
N ARG A 263 -1.40 5.46 7.82
CA ARG A 263 -2.63 4.70 8.08
C ARG A 263 -2.31 3.52 8.97
N ILE A 264 -3.05 3.40 10.07
CA ILE A 264 -2.79 2.40 11.10
C ILE A 264 -4.00 1.48 11.20
N TRP A 265 -3.75 0.17 11.22
CA TRP A 265 -4.73 -0.83 11.58
C TRP A 265 -4.35 -1.47 12.90
N VAL A 266 -5.32 -1.61 13.79
CA VAL A 266 -5.17 -2.35 15.04
C VAL A 266 -6.12 -3.52 15.05
N GLU A 267 -5.55 -4.72 15.21
CA GLU A 267 -6.25 -5.99 15.01
C GLU A 267 -6.03 -6.95 16.16
N ARG A 268 -7.10 -7.60 16.58
CA ARG A 268 -7.06 -8.66 17.59
C ARG A 268 -8.16 -9.67 17.28
N PRO A 269 -7.88 -10.99 17.27
CA PRO A 269 -8.92 -12.00 17.14
C PRO A 269 -10.03 -11.81 18.18
N GLY A 270 -11.29 -11.86 17.74
CA GLY A 270 -12.46 -11.59 18.57
C GLY A 270 -12.81 -10.12 18.81
N TRP A 271 -12.10 -9.19 18.16
CA TRP A 271 -12.37 -7.76 18.22
C TRP A 271 -12.49 -7.18 16.82
N ARG A 272 -13.31 -6.14 16.65
CA ARG A 272 -13.43 -5.43 15.38
C ARG A 272 -12.10 -4.76 15.04
N PRO A 273 -11.61 -4.92 13.79
CA PRO A 273 -10.43 -4.20 13.35
C PRO A 273 -10.77 -2.71 13.28
N VAL A 274 -9.84 -1.88 13.75
CA VAL A 274 -10.00 -0.42 13.70
C VAL A 274 -8.92 0.17 12.82
N GLU A 275 -9.34 0.96 11.85
CA GLU A 275 -8.48 1.75 10.97
C GLU A 275 -8.46 3.19 11.46
N THR A 276 -7.29 3.80 11.51
CA THR A 276 -7.11 5.19 11.93
C THR A 276 -6.01 5.84 11.13
N GLU A 277 -6.26 7.04 10.62
CA GLU A 277 -5.26 7.87 9.97
C GLU A 277 -4.59 8.78 11.01
N VAL A 278 -3.28 8.94 10.90
CA VAL A 278 -2.48 9.77 11.79
C VAL A 278 -1.52 10.65 11.00
N ASP A 279 -1.33 11.88 11.46
CA ASP A 279 -0.28 12.77 10.98
C ASP A 279 0.93 12.74 11.91
N VAL A 280 2.02 12.11 11.47
CA VAL A 280 3.27 12.02 12.22
C VAL A 280 4.08 13.31 12.03
N THR A 281 4.53 13.91 13.15
CA THR A 281 5.26 15.20 13.14
C THR A 281 6.63 15.08 13.82
N LEU A 282 7.54 16.02 13.50
CA LEU A 282 8.96 15.98 13.87
C LEU A 282 9.23 16.23 15.38
N SER A 283 8.28 16.81 16.11
CA SER A 283 8.60 17.47 17.39
C SER A 283 8.12 16.73 18.63
N ARG A 284 6.99 16.02 18.57
CA ARG A 284 6.38 15.36 19.74
C ARG A 284 5.89 13.97 19.37
N PRO A 285 6.00 12.98 20.28
CA PRO A 285 5.41 11.67 20.05
C PRO A 285 3.91 11.78 19.83
N VAL A 286 3.44 11.36 18.65
CA VAL A 286 2.01 11.33 18.36
C VAL A 286 1.44 10.08 19.00
N THR A 287 0.52 10.24 19.96
CA THR A 287 -0.10 9.10 20.65
C THR A 287 -1.50 8.87 20.12
N VAL A 288 -1.72 7.72 19.49
CA VAL A 288 -3.04 7.29 19.01
C VAL A 288 -3.63 6.31 20.01
N ARG A 289 -4.85 6.61 20.47
CA ARG A 289 -5.65 5.75 21.34
C ARG A 289 -6.73 5.08 20.52
N VAL A 290 -6.66 3.77 20.39
CA VAL A 290 -7.59 2.98 19.59
C VAL A 290 -8.52 2.17 20.51
N PRO A 291 -9.77 2.59 20.71
CA PRO A 291 -10.75 1.77 21.40
C PRO A 291 -11.23 0.66 20.44
N GLN A 292 -11.09 -0.60 20.84
CA GLN A 292 -11.61 -1.73 20.08
C GLN A 292 -12.92 -2.24 20.69
N GLU A 293 -13.86 -2.61 19.83
CA GLU A 293 -15.14 -3.24 20.20
C GLU A 293 -15.04 -4.76 20.03
N ARG A 294 -15.62 -5.50 20.97
CA ARG A 294 -15.64 -6.96 20.93
C ARG A 294 -16.67 -7.43 19.90
N ILE A 295 -16.33 -8.47 19.15
CA ILE A 295 -17.30 -9.16 18.29
C ILE A 295 -17.98 -10.20 19.16
N ASP A 296 -19.26 -10.01 19.46
CA ASP A 296 -19.99 -10.94 20.34
C ASP A 296 -20.48 -12.20 19.63
N GLU A 297 -20.41 -12.23 18.29
CA GLU A 297 -20.84 -13.34 17.45
C GLU A 297 -19.66 -14.22 16.99
N GLY A 298 -19.92 -15.51 16.82
CA GLY A 298 -19.06 -16.48 16.14
C GLY A 298 -19.80 -17.11 14.97
N ARG A 299 -19.06 -17.73 14.05
CA ARG A 299 -19.64 -18.34 12.84
C ARG A 299 -19.39 -19.84 12.83
N LEU A 300 -20.42 -20.61 12.54
CA LEU A 300 -20.43 -22.08 12.55
C LEU A 300 -20.54 -22.58 11.10
N ASP A 301 -19.52 -23.26 10.59
CA ASP A 301 -19.50 -23.91 9.26
C ASP A 301 -19.72 -25.42 9.44
N ILE A 302 -20.88 -25.92 9.02
CA ILE A 302 -21.26 -27.32 9.21
C ILE A 302 -21.26 -28.04 7.87
N ARG A 303 -20.55 -29.17 7.84
CA ARG A 303 -20.45 -30.09 6.71
C ARG A 303 -20.79 -31.50 7.15
N ALA A 304 -21.30 -32.29 6.22
CA ALA A 304 -21.59 -33.68 6.45
C ALA A 304 -21.41 -34.49 5.16
N ASN A 305 -21.17 -35.80 5.32
CA ASN A 305 -21.17 -36.75 4.22
C ASN A 305 -22.54 -36.88 3.52
N VAL A 306 -23.64 -36.57 4.22
CA VAL A 306 -25.00 -36.54 3.67
C VAL A 306 -25.40 -35.11 3.30
N ARG A 307 -25.57 -34.86 1.99
CA ARG A 307 -26.03 -33.55 1.49
C ARG A 307 -27.50 -33.31 1.81
N GLY A 308 -27.84 -32.09 2.20
CA GLY A 308 -29.23 -31.71 2.50
C GLY A 308 -29.75 -32.16 3.86
N ALA A 309 -28.89 -32.76 4.70
CA ALA A 309 -29.15 -33.05 6.11
C ALA A 309 -29.59 -31.77 6.83
N LYS A 310 -30.60 -31.87 7.70
CA LYS A 310 -31.12 -30.75 8.47
C LYS A 310 -30.20 -30.46 9.64
N VAL A 311 -30.01 -29.17 9.92
CA VAL A 311 -29.16 -28.70 11.00
C VAL A 311 -30.00 -27.88 11.96
N TYR A 312 -29.86 -28.18 13.24
CA TYR A 312 -30.45 -27.41 14.32
C TYR A 312 -29.35 -26.88 15.24
N VAL A 313 -29.49 -25.64 15.68
CA VAL A 313 -28.62 -25.01 16.68
C VAL A 313 -29.51 -24.51 17.81
N ASP A 314 -29.22 -24.92 19.04
CA ASP A 314 -30.01 -24.63 20.24
C ASP A 314 -31.52 -24.90 20.05
N ALA A 315 -31.82 -26.08 19.51
CA ALA A 315 -33.17 -26.57 19.20
C ALA A 315 -33.94 -25.82 18.10
N HIS A 316 -33.30 -24.90 17.36
CA HIS A 316 -33.91 -24.19 16.22
C HIS A 316 -33.33 -24.69 14.89
N GLU A 317 -34.17 -24.97 13.89
CA GLU A 317 -33.71 -25.35 12.54
C GLU A 317 -33.06 -24.13 11.87
N VAL A 318 -31.76 -24.21 11.60
CA VAL A 318 -30.98 -23.12 10.99
C VAL A 318 -30.79 -23.30 9.49
N GLY A 319 -30.95 -24.53 8.98
CA GLY A 319 -30.85 -24.80 7.55
C GLY A 319 -30.40 -26.23 7.24
N ARG A 320 -29.75 -26.40 6.09
CA ARG A 320 -29.35 -27.71 5.56
C ARG A 320 -27.90 -27.74 5.08
N VAL A 321 -27.20 -28.83 5.34
CA VAL A 321 -25.78 -29.01 5.01
C VAL A 321 -25.52 -29.03 3.49
N PRO A 322 -24.43 -28.39 2.99
CA PRO A 322 -23.46 -27.57 3.72
C PRO A 322 -24.02 -26.17 4.03
N MET A 323 -23.80 -25.67 5.24
CA MET A 323 -24.30 -24.35 5.63
C MET A 323 -23.41 -23.63 6.63
N THR A 324 -23.62 -22.32 6.70
CA THR A 324 -22.93 -21.44 7.64
C THR A 324 -23.96 -20.66 8.44
N HIS A 325 -23.82 -20.66 9.76
CA HIS A 325 -24.72 -19.97 10.69
C HIS A 325 -23.94 -19.01 11.58
N GLU A 326 -24.53 -17.87 11.93
CA GLU A 326 -23.95 -16.90 12.87
C GLU A 326 -24.77 -16.93 14.16
N ALA A 327 -24.08 -17.06 15.28
CA ALA A 327 -24.68 -17.07 16.61
C ALA A 327 -23.75 -16.35 17.58
N LEU A 328 -24.24 -16.06 18.79
CA LEU A 328 -23.39 -15.50 19.84
C LEU A 328 -22.19 -16.44 20.11
N ALA A 329 -21.06 -15.90 20.55
CA ALA A 329 -19.94 -16.74 20.93
C ALA A 329 -20.15 -17.32 22.33
N GLY A 330 -19.84 -18.60 22.47
CA GLY A 330 -20.24 -19.43 23.60
C GLY A 330 -20.52 -20.87 23.19
N PRO A 331 -20.93 -21.73 24.15
CA PRO A 331 -21.32 -23.11 23.86
C PRO A 331 -22.72 -23.16 23.22
N HIS A 332 -22.83 -23.86 22.10
CA HIS A 332 -24.08 -24.13 21.39
C HIS A 332 -24.28 -25.63 21.22
N ILE A 333 -25.53 -26.10 21.31
CA ILE A 333 -25.87 -27.49 21.01
C ILE A 333 -26.21 -27.58 19.54
N VAL A 334 -25.49 -28.44 18.80
CA VAL A 334 -25.68 -28.67 17.38
C VAL A 334 -26.23 -30.07 17.18
N TRP A 335 -27.34 -30.16 16.45
CA TRP A 335 -27.97 -31.41 16.05
C TRP A 335 -28.02 -31.50 14.53
N VAL A 336 -27.63 -32.65 13.98
CA VAL A 336 -27.71 -32.93 12.53
C VAL A 336 -28.52 -34.20 12.29
N GLU A 337 -29.56 -34.07 11.47
CA GLU A 337 -30.57 -35.11 11.18
C GLU A 337 -30.64 -35.38 9.67
N ALA A 338 -30.74 -36.65 9.29
CA ALA A 338 -30.96 -37.05 7.91
C ALA A 338 -31.74 -38.36 7.81
N ASP A 339 -32.65 -38.44 6.83
CA ASP A 339 -33.50 -39.62 6.61
C ASP A 339 -32.65 -40.87 6.33
N GLY A 340 -32.84 -41.92 7.14
CA GLY A 340 -32.13 -43.19 6.99
C GLY A 340 -30.72 -43.21 7.59
N TYR A 341 -30.32 -42.18 8.34
CA TYR A 341 -29.05 -42.09 9.05
C TYR A 341 -29.28 -41.92 10.56
N LYS A 342 -28.27 -42.23 11.36
CA LYS A 342 -28.25 -41.93 12.80
C LYS A 342 -27.98 -40.44 12.99
N ASP A 343 -28.77 -39.80 13.84
CA ASP A 343 -28.58 -38.40 14.20
C ASP A 343 -27.26 -38.18 14.93
N TRP A 344 -26.72 -36.97 14.82
CA TRP A 344 -25.56 -36.53 15.57
C TRP A 344 -25.92 -35.33 16.45
N GLU A 345 -25.51 -35.37 17.72
CA GLU A 345 -25.65 -34.26 18.67
C GLU A 345 -24.28 -33.97 19.30
N GLY A 346 -23.90 -32.69 19.35
CA GLY A 346 -22.66 -32.26 19.98
C GLY A 346 -22.71 -30.83 20.49
N THR A 347 -21.94 -30.55 21.56
CA THR A 347 -21.72 -29.18 22.03
C THR A 347 -20.53 -28.57 21.30
N VAL A 348 -20.76 -27.44 20.63
CA VAL A 348 -19.75 -26.71 19.86
C VAL A 348 -19.57 -25.33 20.48
N THR A 349 -18.34 -24.99 20.86
CA THR A 349 -18.01 -23.66 21.38
C THR A 349 -17.64 -22.74 20.24
N LEU A 350 -18.46 -21.72 19.99
CA LEU A 350 -18.17 -20.67 19.03
C LEU A 350 -17.26 -19.63 19.65
N GLU A 351 -16.15 -19.33 18.97
CA GLU A 351 -15.21 -18.30 19.37
C GLU A 351 -15.57 -16.95 18.73
N HIS A 352 -15.35 -15.87 19.48
CA HIS A 352 -15.60 -14.50 19.03
C HIS A 352 -14.91 -14.20 17.70
N GLY A 353 -15.68 -13.79 16.69
CA GLY A 353 -15.17 -13.40 15.37
C GLY A 353 -14.40 -14.48 14.63
N ARG A 354 -14.60 -15.76 14.98
CA ARG A 354 -13.92 -16.91 14.35
C ARG A 354 -14.92 -17.86 13.71
N VAL A 355 -14.42 -18.63 12.74
CA VAL A 355 -15.19 -19.70 12.11
C VAL A 355 -14.82 -21.03 12.76
N THR A 356 -15.78 -21.65 13.44
CA THR A 356 -15.66 -23.02 13.94
C THR A 356 -16.24 -23.96 12.88
N ARG A 357 -15.39 -24.85 12.34
CA ARG A 357 -15.82 -25.86 11.36
C ARG A 357 -16.07 -27.19 12.06
N VAL A 358 -17.23 -27.77 11.78
CA VAL A 358 -17.64 -29.10 12.25
C VAL A 358 -17.91 -29.97 11.02
N ASP A 359 -17.11 -31.01 10.85
CA ASP A 359 -17.29 -32.01 9.82
C ASP A 359 -17.97 -33.23 10.47
N VAL A 360 -19.23 -33.49 10.11
CA VAL A 360 -20.07 -34.57 10.66
C VAL A 360 -20.03 -35.79 9.73
N GLU A 361 -19.70 -36.95 10.30
CA GLU A 361 -19.76 -38.24 9.60
C GLU A 361 -20.99 -39.03 10.09
N MET A 362 -22.05 -38.98 9.28
CA MET A 362 -23.31 -39.67 9.59
C MET A 362 -23.24 -41.14 9.20
N GLN A 363 -23.62 -42.02 10.14
CA GLN A 363 -23.70 -43.47 9.92
C GLN A 363 -25.13 -43.89 9.54
N PRO A 364 -25.31 -44.93 8.70
CA PRO A 364 -26.65 -45.42 8.34
C PRO A 364 -27.45 -45.90 9.56
N ALA A 365 -28.75 -45.61 9.57
CA ALA A 365 -29.66 -46.17 10.56
C ALA A 365 -29.98 -47.64 10.24
N VAL A 366 -30.07 -48.47 11.28
CA VAL A 366 -30.37 -49.90 11.12
C VAL A 366 -31.82 -50.09 10.74
N SER A 367 -32.06 -50.75 9.60
CA SER A 367 -33.41 -51.16 9.22
C SER A 367 -33.94 -52.22 10.17
N ARG A 368 -35.08 -51.93 10.80
CA ARG A 368 -35.80 -52.88 11.69
C ARG A 368 -36.76 -53.79 10.93
N THR A 369 -36.83 -53.68 9.60
CA THR A 369 -37.75 -54.46 8.75
C THR A 369 -37.61 -55.98 8.92
N PRO A 370 -36.39 -56.58 8.95
CA PRO A 370 -36.25 -58.01 9.19
C PRO A 370 -36.81 -58.46 10.55
N GLY A 371 -36.69 -57.62 11.58
CA GLY A 371 -37.26 -57.86 12.91
C GLY A 371 -38.78 -57.91 12.88
N PHE A 372 -39.43 -56.97 12.18
CA PHE A 372 -40.90 -56.99 12.01
C PHE A 372 -41.41 -58.18 11.20
N ILE A 373 -40.70 -58.58 10.13
CA ILE A 373 -41.05 -59.77 9.34
C ILE A 373 -40.96 -61.03 10.22
N ALA A 374 -39.85 -61.20 10.93
CA ALA A 374 -39.66 -62.34 11.83
C ALA A 374 -40.71 -62.36 12.94
N ALA A 375 -41.00 -61.22 13.58
CA ALA A 375 -42.05 -61.11 14.59
C ALA A 375 -43.44 -61.50 14.04
N GLY A 376 -43.77 -61.03 12.82
CA GLY A 376 -45.01 -61.40 12.15
C GLY A 376 -45.12 -62.90 11.88
N LEU A 377 -44.04 -63.52 11.39
CA LEU A 377 -43.97 -64.98 11.19
C LEU A 377 -44.09 -65.76 12.50
N THR A 378 -43.45 -65.30 13.57
CA THR A 378 -43.59 -65.89 14.91
C THR A 378 -45.04 -65.85 15.38
N ILE A 379 -45.71 -64.70 15.28
CA ILE A 379 -47.12 -64.56 15.67
C ILE A 379 -48.00 -65.53 14.86
N ALA A 380 -47.81 -65.60 13.54
CA ALA A 380 -48.56 -66.50 12.68
C ALA A 380 -48.35 -67.97 13.04
N LEU A 381 -47.12 -68.40 13.28
CA LEU A 381 -46.79 -69.78 13.65
C LEU A 381 -47.31 -70.16 15.03
N VAL A 382 -47.13 -69.30 16.04
CA VAL A 382 -47.66 -69.56 17.40
C VAL A 382 -49.18 -69.62 17.37
N THR A 383 -49.83 -68.73 16.62
CA THR A 383 -51.30 -68.74 16.47
C THR A 383 -51.77 -70.01 15.76
N GLY A 384 -51.13 -70.39 14.65
CA GLY A 384 -51.43 -71.61 13.92
C GLY A 384 -51.21 -72.87 14.76
N ALA A 385 -50.07 -72.96 15.46
CA ALA A 385 -49.74 -74.05 16.38
C ALA A 385 -50.76 -74.16 17.52
N THR A 386 -51.24 -73.03 18.05
CA THR A 386 -52.28 -73.00 19.08
C THR A 386 -53.60 -73.57 18.55
N ILE A 387 -54.04 -73.15 17.35
CA ILE A 387 -55.26 -73.68 16.72
C ILE A 387 -55.14 -75.19 16.47
N VAL A 388 -54.01 -75.63 15.92
CA VAL A 388 -53.73 -77.04 15.66
C VAL A 388 -53.69 -77.84 16.96
N GLY A 389 -53.05 -77.32 18.01
CA GLY A 389 -52.98 -77.95 19.33
C GLY A 389 -54.36 -78.07 20.00
N LEU A 390 -55.21 -77.04 19.87
CA LEU A 390 -56.60 -77.13 20.34
C LEU A 390 -57.40 -78.21 19.61
N HIS A 391 -57.17 -78.38 18.30
CA HIS A 391 -57.79 -79.45 17.53
C HIS A 391 -57.29 -80.84 17.96
N ALA A 392 -55.98 -80.98 18.17
CA ALA A 392 -55.37 -82.22 18.69
C ALA A 392 -55.94 -82.61 20.06
N ASN A 393 -56.06 -81.65 20.98
CA ASN A 393 -56.66 -81.86 22.29
C ASN A 393 -58.12 -82.32 22.19
N GLY A 394 -58.90 -81.75 21.25
CA GLY A 394 -60.27 -82.19 21.01
C GLY A 394 -60.37 -83.65 20.58
N ILE A 395 -59.47 -84.11 19.70
CA ILE A 395 -59.40 -85.52 19.28
C ILE A 395 -59.00 -86.42 20.46
N ASP A 396 -58.02 -86.00 21.27
CA ASP A 396 -57.58 -86.77 22.45
C ASP A 396 -58.69 -86.88 23.50
N ASP A 397 -59.43 -85.79 23.76
CA ASP A 397 -60.59 -85.77 24.65
C ASP A 397 -61.70 -86.71 24.20
N ASP A 398 -62.02 -86.73 22.90
CA ASP A 398 -63.01 -87.63 22.32
C ASP A 398 -62.56 -89.09 22.38
N LEU A 399 -61.29 -89.38 22.08
CA LEU A 399 -60.70 -90.72 22.23
C LEU A 399 -60.72 -91.20 23.70
N ALA A 400 -60.41 -90.31 24.64
CA ALA A 400 -60.45 -90.60 26.07
C ALA A 400 -61.88 -90.88 26.56
N ARG A 401 -62.87 -90.16 26.03
CA ARG A 401 -64.29 -90.40 26.29
C ARG A 401 -64.72 -91.77 25.75
N ASP A 402 -64.44 -92.07 24.48
CA ASP A 402 -64.79 -93.34 23.84
C ASP A 402 -64.11 -94.55 24.52
N ARG A 403 -62.89 -94.37 25.05
CA ARG A 403 -62.19 -95.38 25.86
C ARG A 403 -62.94 -95.68 27.16
N LYS A 404 -63.40 -94.65 27.87
CA LYS A 404 -64.18 -94.82 29.12
C LYS A 404 -65.52 -95.49 28.87
N GLU A 405 -66.14 -95.21 27.74
CA GLU A 405 -67.44 -95.76 27.34
C GLU A 405 -67.36 -97.14 26.69
N GLY A 406 -66.14 -97.70 26.53
CA GLY A 406 -65.92 -99.03 25.94
C GLY A 406 -66.19 -99.12 24.44
N ARG A 407 -66.27 -97.98 23.73
CA ARG A 407 -66.56 -97.89 22.29
C ARG A 407 -65.31 -97.84 21.42
N LEU A 408 -64.14 -97.71 22.03
CA LEU A 408 -62.87 -97.60 21.33
C LEU A 408 -62.46 -98.92 20.69
N THR A 409 -62.09 -98.89 19.41
CA THR A 409 -61.56 -100.06 18.70
C THR A 409 -60.04 -100.11 18.80
N SER A 410 -59.45 -101.31 18.68
CA SER A 410 -58.01 -101.51 18.81
C SER A 410 -57.16 -100.84 17.71
N ASN A 411 -57.79 -100.40 16.60
CA ASN A 411 -57.12 -99.78 15.45
C ASN A 411 -57.90 -98.55 14.97
N ASP A 412 -58.27 -97.67 15.89
CA ASP A 412 -58.99 -96.43 15.56
C ASP A 412 -58.06 -95.44 14.84
N PRO A 413 -58.39 -95.01 13.61
CA PRO A 413 -57.53 -94.12 12.81
C PRO A 413 -57.33 -92.74 13.47
N ARG A 414 -58.26 -92.30 14.33
CA ARG A 414 -58.18 -91.00 15.01
C ARG A 414 -56.98 -90.90 15.96
N VAL A 415 -56.45 -92.04 16.44
CA VAL A 415 -55.25 -92.06 17.28
C VAL A 415 -54.03 -91.54 16.52
N MET A 416 -53.84 -92.01 15.28
CA MET A 416 -52.75 -91.57 14.43
C MET A 416 -52.95 -90.14 13.94
N GLU A 417 -54.20 -89.75 13.67
CA GLU A 417 -54.55 -88.39 13.28
C GLU A 417 -54.29 -87.38 14.42
N GLY A 418 -54.75 -87.66 15.64
CA GLY A 418 -54.51 -86.84 16.81
C GLY A 418 -53.01 -86.68 17.12
N LEU A 419 -52.24 -87.78 17.00
CA LEU A 419 -50.79 -87.73 17.13
C LEU A 419 -50.13 -86.84 16.05
N ALA A 420 -50.57 -86.94 14.80
CA ALA A 420 -50.04 -86.12 13.72
C ALA A 420 -50.33 -84.62 13.96
N TRP A 421 -51.53 -84.27 14.42
CA TRP A 421 -51.88 -82.89 14.78
C TRP A 421 -51.07 -82.39 15.99
N ALA A 422 -50.88 -83.21 17.03
CA ALA A 422 -50.07 -82.86 18.19
C ALA A 422 -48.60 -82.58 17.80
N ILE A 423 -47.99 -83.46 16.99
CA ILE A 423 -46.64 -83.25 16.45
C ILE A 423 -46.58 -81.95 15.61
N GLY A 424 -47.62 -81.68 14.81
CA GLY A 424 -47.73 -80.45 14.04
C GLY A 424 -47.77 -79.18 14.92
N ALA A 425 -48.50 -79.22 16.04
CA ALA A 425 -48.53 -78.13 17.01
C ALA A 425 -47.15 -77.90 17.65
N ASP A 426 -46.51 -78.96 18.15
CA ASP A 426 -45.19 -78.87 18.78
C ASP A 426 -44.12 -78.34 17.82
N ALA A 427 -44.12 -78.84 16.58
CA ALA A 427 -43.23 -78.33 15.53
C ALA A 427 -43.48 -76.84 15.22
N GLY A 428 -44.75 -76.42 15.21
CA GLY A 428 -45.13 -75.02 15.03
C GLY A 428 -44.65 -74.11 16.16
N PHE A 429 -44.81 -74.52 17.42
CA PHE A 429 -44.30 -73.78 18.58
C PHE A 429 -42.78 -73.70 18.59
N LEU A 430 -42.08 -74.80 18.27
CA LEU A 430 -40.63 -74.82 18.19
C LEU A 430 -40.11 -73.86 17.12
N LEU A 431 -40.66 -73.95 15.90
CA LEU A 431 -40.27 -73.06 14.79
C LEU A 431 -40.60 -71.59 15.11
N GLY A 432 -41.77 -71.33 15.68
CA GLY A 432 -42.17 -70.00 16.12
C GLY A 432 -41.22 -69.42 17.17
N GLY A 433 -40.80 -70.24 18.14
CA GLY A 433 -39.82 -69.87 19.17
C GLY A 433 -38.45 -69.51 18.59
N VAL A 434 -37.92 -70.31 17.66
CA VAL A 434 -36.64 -70.05 16.99
C VAL A 434 -36.70 -68.75 16.18
N ILE A 435 -37.75 -68.55 15.39
CA ILE A 435 -37.94 -67.30 14.62
C ILE A 435 -38.13 -66.11 15.58
N GLY A 436 -38.78 -66.32 16.73
CA GLY A 436 -38.95 -65.28 17.76
C GLY A 436 -37.62 -64.80 18.33
N ILE A 437 -36.68 -65.72 18.57
CA ILE A 437 -35.32 -65.38 18.99
C ILE A 437 -34.61 -64.54 17.91
N PHE A 438 -34.75 -64.90 16.62
CA PHE A 438 -34.20 -64.10 15.52
C PHE A 438 -34.86 -62.73 15.41
N ALA A 439 -36.17 -62.61 15.67
CA ALA A 439 -36.85 -61.32 15.69
C ALA A 439 -36.24 -60.39 16.75
N VAL A 440 -36.03 -60.89 17.98
CA VAL A 440 -35.37 -60.15 19.06
C VAL A 440 -33.94 -59.77 18.66
N TYR A 441 -33.18 -60.70 18.07
CA TYR A 441 -31.83 -60.42 17.58
C TYR A 441 -31.80 -59.27 16.56
N TYR A 442 -32.71 -59.26 15.58
CA TYR A 442 -32.78 -58.19 14.58
C TYR A 442 -33.22 -56.84 15.15
N PHE A 443 -33.96 -56.80 16.26
CA PHE A 443 -34.30 -55.55 16.94
C PHE A 443 -33.15 -54.98 17.77
N LEU A 444 -32.33 -55.85 18.37
CA LEU A 444 -31.23 -55.44 19.26
C LEU A 444 -29.90 -55.22 18.54
N ARG A 445 -29.70 -55.83 17.37
CA ARG A 445 -28.45 -55.73 16.64
C ARG A 445 -28.28 -54.34 16.04
N ASP A 446 -27.27 -53.61 16.51
CA ASP A 446 -26.74 -52.44 15.82
C ASP A 446 -25.31 -52.72 15.33
N PRO A 447 -25.08 -52.92 14.02
CA PRO A 447 -23.76 -53.19 13.46
C PRO A 447 -22.96 -51.93 13.15
N TYR A 448 -23.55 -50.73 13.24
CA TYR A 448 -22.88 -49.49 12.89
C TYR A 448 -22.42 -48.75 14.14
N GLU A 449 -21.31 -48.03 14.03
CA GLU A 449 -20.90 -47.06 15.04
C GLU A 449 -21.91 -45.91 15.11
N ASP A 450 -21.80 -45.08 16.14
CA ASP A 450 -22.59 -43.85 16.24
C ASP A 450 -22.05 -42.80 15.26
N SER A 451 -22.93 -41.90 14.81
CA SER A 451 -22.49 -40.76 14.01
C SER A 451 -21.51 -39.92 14.84
N GLY A 452 -20.42 -39.48 14.21
CA GLY A 452 -19.36 -38.73 14.87
C GLY A 452 -19.16 -37.37 14.20
N ALA A 453 -18.42 -36.48 14.86
CA ALA A 453 -17.94 -35.26 14.23
C ALA A 453 -16.53 -34.91 14.67
N GLU A 454 -15.75 -34.39 13.74
CA GLU A 454 -14.46 -33.79 14.02
C GLU A 454 -14.61 -32.25 14.02
N SER A 455 -14.35 -31.63 15.18
CA SER A 455 -14.22 -30.18 15.26
C SER A 455 -12.81 -29.79 14.85
N ARG A 456 -12.67 -29.09 13.72
CA ARG A 456 -11.38 -28.51 13.34
C ARG A 456 -11.09 -27.28 14.19
N ARG A 457 -9.81 -26.94 14.31
CA ARG A 457 -9.38 -25.73 15.03
C ARG A 457 -10.07 -24.50 14.43
N PRO A 458 -10.61 -23.59 15.25
CA PRO A 458 -11.20 -22.34 14.77
C PRO A 458 -10.18 -21.54 13.95
N VAL A 459 -10.64 -20.99 12.82
CA VAL A 459 -9.79 -20.19 11.93
C VAL A 459 -10.18 -18.72 12.05
N ASP A 460 -9.17 -17.84 12.06
CA ASP A 460 -9.35 -16.39 12.09
C ASP A 460 -10.01 -15.88 10.79
N TYR A 461 -10.79 -14.80 10.89
CA TYR A 461 -11.53 -14.14 9.80
C TYR A 461 -10.63 -13.44 8.75
N SER A 462 -9.40 -13.88 8.51
CA SER A 462 -8.54 -13.23 7.50
C SER A 462 -8.98 -13.64 6.09
N LEU A 463 -9.58 -12.69 5.36
CA LEU A 463 -9.72 -12.76 3.91
C LEU A 463 -8.30 -12.82 3.31
N VAL A 464 -7.92 -13.95 2.75
CA VAL A 464 -6.64 -14.07 2.05
C VAL A 464 -6.90 -13.73 0.58
N PRO A 465 -6.27 -12.69 0.02
CA PRO A 465 -6.35 -12.45 -1.41
C PRO A 465 -5.67 -13.62 -2.13
N THR A 466 -6.44 -14.35 -2.93
CA THR A 466 -5.89 -15.42 -3.79
C THR A 466 -5.64 -14.85 -5.18
N LEU A 467 -4.38 -14.88 -5.60
CA LEU A 467 -3.95 -14.57 -6.96
C LEU A 467 -3.79 -15.89 -7.73
N GLY A 468 -4.79 -16.23 -8.54
CA GLY A 468 -4.70 -17.31 -9.52
C GLY A 468 -4.44 -16.74 -10.92
N PRO A 469 -3.94 -17.54 -11.88
CA PRO A 469 -3.77 -17.10 -13.26
C PRO A 469 -5.14 -16.80 -13.88
N GLY A 470 -5.58 -15.54 -13.79
CA GLY A 470 -6.81 -15.02 -14.37
C GLY A 470 -7.93 -14.62 -13.40
N THR A 471 -7.78 -14.77 -12.08
CA THR A 471 -8.80 -14.33 -11.11
C THR A 471 -8.16 -13.70 -9.87
N ALA A 472 -8.47 -12.43 -9.61
CA ALA A 472 -8.33 -11.82 -8.30
C ALA A 472 -9.65 -12.04 -7.54
N GLY A 473 -9.58 -12.74 -6.41
CA GLY A 473 -10.75 -13.04 -5.59
C GLY A 473 -10.41 -13.08 -4.11
N LEU A 474 -11.42 -12.80 -3.27
CA LEU A 474 -11.34 -12.97 -1.83
C LEU A 474 -11.62 -14.44 -1.48
N SER A 475 -10.67 -15.10 -0.83
CA SER A 475 -10.80 -16.49 -0.39
C SER A 475 -10.75 -16.57 1.13
N LEU A 476 -11.59 -17.43 1.72
CA LEU A 476 -11.48 -17.84 3.12
C LEU A 476 -10.29 -18.81 3.25
N GLY A 477 -9.09 -18.25 3.39
CA GLY A 477 -7.86 -19.02 3.55
C GLY A 477 -7.67 -19.47 4.99
N GLY A 478 -8.16 -20.67 5.33
CA GLY A 478 -7.62 -21.45 6.43
C GLY A 478 -6.47 -22.31 5.90
N ALA A 479 -5.27 -22.15 6.45
CA ALA A 479 -4.15 -23.05 6.17
C ALA A 479 -4.58 -24.49 6.47
N LEU A 480 -4.43 -25.37 5.48
CA LEU A 480 -4.64 -26.82 5.60
C LEU A 480 -3.57 -27.47 6.48
#